data_AF-A0A7J7XDL4-F1
#
_entry.id   AF-A0A7J7XDL4-F1
#
_cell.length_a   1.000
_cell.length_b   1.000
_cell.length_c   1.000
_cell.angle_alpha   90.00
_cell.angle_beta   90.00
_cell.angle_gamma   90.00
#
_symmetry.space_group_name_H-M   'P 1'
#
loop_
_entity.id
_entity.type
_entity.pdbx_description
1 polymer ?
#
loop_
_entity_poly.entity_id
_entity_poly.type
_entity_poly.pdbx_seq_one_letter_code
_entity_poly.pdbx_strand_id
1 'polypeptide(L)'
;MTRHLASPQVCEQSCAALCVLALRKPENSRIIVEGGGALAALEAMKAHPKEAGVQKQACMLIRNLVARSQAFSQLILDLGAEALIVQARAAHQDCEDVAKAALRDLGCHVELRELWTGQKGNLAP
;
A
#
# COMPACT_ATOMS: atom_id res chain seq x y z
N MET A 1 -13.00 -6.85 8.31
CA MET A 1 -11.75 -7.54 7.91
C MET A 1 -11.21 -8.46 9.01
N THR A 2 -10.91 -7.97 10.22
CA THR A 2 -10.25 -8.76 11.30
C THR A 2 -10.93 -10.09 11.65
N ARG A 3 -12.27 -10.15 11.70
CA ARG A 3 -13.02 -11.40 11.94
C ARG A 3 -12.81 -12.47 10.86
N HIS A 4 -12.55 -12.07 9.62
CA HIS A 4 -12.44 -12.95 8.46
C HIS A 4 -11.01 -12.97 7.90
N LEU A 5 -10.02 -12.74 8.77
CA LEU A 5 -8.61 -12.67 8.38
C LEU A 5 -8.13 -13.95 7.68
N ALA A 6 -8.75 -15.11 7.94
CA ALA A 6 -8.42 -16.36 7.26
C ALA A 6 -8.87 -16.43 5.79
N SER A 7 -9.78 -15.54 5.34
CA SER A 7 -10.25 -15.52 3.95
C SER A 7 -9.51 -14.45 3.14
N PRO A 8 -8.65 -14.84 2.18
CA PRO A 8 -7.92 -13.87 1.37
C PRO A 8 -8.85 -13.03 0.51
N GLN A 9 -9.92 -13.62 -0.06
CA GLN A 9 -10.89 -12.89 -0.88
C GLN A 9 -11.61 -11.81 -0.06
N VAL A 10 -12.01 -12.10 1.18
CA VAL A 10 -12.64 -11.08 2.04
C VAL A 10 -11.65 -9.98 2.41
N CYS A 11 -10.38 -10.33 2.67
CA CYS A 11 -9.33 -9.36 2.96
C CYS A 11 -9.06 -8.44 1.76
N GLU A 12 -8.93 -9.01 0.56
CA GLU A 12 -8.72 -8.27 -0.69
C GLU A 12 -9.87 -7.28 -0.93
N GLN A 13 -11.12 -7.76 -0.90
CA GLN A 13 -12.29 -6.90 -1.17
C GLN A 13 -12.49 -5.85 -0.07
N SER A 14 -12.16 -6.18 1.18
CA SER A 14 -12.17 -5.20 2.27
C SER A 14 -11.14 -4.08 2.03
N CYS A 15 -9.90 -4.44 1.67
CA CYS A 15 -8.86 -3.46 1.36
C CYS A 15 -9.23 -2.62 0.13
N ALA A 16 -9.78 -3.24 -0.91
CA ALA A 16 -10.24 -2.54 -2.11
C ALA A 16 -11.35 -1.52 -1.79
N ALA A 17 -12.35 -1.90 -0.99
CA ALA A 17 -13.43 -1.01 -0.58
C ALA A 17 -12.91 0.20 0.21
N LEU A 18 -12.06 -0.05 1.21
CA LEU A 18 -11.42 1.03 1.99
C LEU A 18 -10.53 1.91 1.11
N CYS A 19 -9.80 1.32 0.16
CA CYS A 19 -8.95 2.05 -0.77
C CYS A 19 -9.75 3.05 -1.61
N VAL A 20 -10.92 2.63 -2.11
CA VAL A 20 -11.84 3.52 -2.86
C VAL A 20 -12.36 4.64 -1.96
N LEU A 21 -12.75 4.33 -0.71
CA LEU A 21 -13.26 5.33 0.23
C LEU A 21 -12.20 6.36 0.65
N ALA A 22 -10.93 5.97 0.75
CA ALA A 22 -9.81 6.85 1.08
C ALA A 22 -9.38 7.76 -0.11
N LEU A 23 -9.65 7.34 -1.34
CA LEU A 23 -9.12 7.99 -2.54
C LEU A 23 -9.52 9.47 -2.63
N ARG A 24 -8.52 10.36 -2.50
CA ARG A 24 -8.68 11.82 -2.58
C ARG A 24 -9.68 12.37 -1.53
N LYS A 25 -9.82 11.70 -0.39
CA LYS A 25 -10.70 12.08 0.72
C LYS A 25 -9.93 12.00 2.05
N PRO A 26 -9.22 13.07 2.46
CA PRO A 26 -8.40 13.06 3.67
C PRO A 26 -9.24 12.83 4.94
N GLU A 27 -10.50 13.28 4.97
CA GLU A 27 -11.42 13.07 6.09
C GLU A 27 -11.74 11.58 6.27
N ASN A 28 -12.03 10.88 5.17
CA ASN A 28 -12.24 9.43 5.18
C ASN A 28 -10.96 8.69 5.56
N SER A 29 -9.81 9.15 5.07
CA SER A 29 -8.52 8.54 5.41
C SER A 29 -8.26 8.60 6.91
N ARG A 30 -8.56 9.74 7.55
CA ARG A 30 -8.50 9.89 9.01
C ARG A 30 -9.41 8.90 9.72
N ILE A 31 -10.69 8.81 9.32
CA ILE A 31 -11.64 7.88 9.93
C ILE A 31 -11.18 6.42 9.77
N ILE A 32 -10.65 6.06 8.61
CA ILE A 32 -10.14 4.70 8.34
C ILE A 32 -8.94 4.38 9.22
N VAL A 33 -7.99 5.31 9.37
CA VAL A 33 -6.82 5.11 10.24
C VAL A 33 -7.23 5.02 11.71
N GLU A 34 -8.05 5.94 12.20
CA GLU A 34 -8.57 5.94 13.58
C GLU A 34 -9.40 4.69 13.89
N GLY A 35 -10.12 4.16 12.89
CA GLY A 35 -10.85 2.89 12.97
C GLY A 35 -9.98 1.64 12.86
N GLY A 36 -8.65 1.76 12.79
CA GLY A 36 -7.73 0.62 12.69
C GLY A 36 -7.64 -0.02 11.31
N GLY A 37 -8.13 0.65 10.26
CA GLY A 37 -8.12 0.14 8.89
C GLY A 37 -6.71 -0.10 8.32
N ALA A 38 -5.75 0.77 8.66
CA ALA A 38 -4.35 0.58 8.27
C ALA A 38 -3.75 -0.68 8.92
N LEU A 39 -3.89 -0.82 10.25
CA LEU A 39 -3.44 -2.00 10.98
C LEU A 39 -4.06 -3.28 10.40
N ALA A 40 -5.37 -3.27 10.16
CA ALA A 40 -6.07 -4.42 9.63
C ALA A 40 -5.54 -4.81 8.22
N ALA A 41 -5.18 -3.82 7.39
CA ALA A 41 -4.59 -4.09 6.07
C ALA A 41 -3.20 -4.73 6.18
N LEU A 42 -2.38 -4.27 7.12
CA LEU A 42 -1.06 -4.87 7.39
C LEU A 42 -1.18 -6.29 7.94
N GLU A 43 -2.16 -6.56 8.82
CA GLU A 43 -2.44 -7.92 9.29
C GLU A 43 -2.92 -8.83 8.15
N ALA A 44 -3.72 -8.31 7.21
CA ALA A 44 -4.09 -9.06 6.00
C ALA A 44 -2.87 -9.37 5.13
N MET A 45 -1.92 -8.44 4.98
CA MET A 45 -0.66 -8.70 4.28
C MET A 45 0.16 -9.80 4.95
N LYS A 46 0.24 -9.79 6.29
CA LYS A 46 0.94 -10.84 7.07
C LYS A 46 0.28 -12.21 6.94
N ALA A 47 -1.05 -12.25 6.96
CA ALA A 47 -1.80 -13.50 6.86
C ALA A 47 -1.73 -14.13 5.46
N HIS A 48 -1.66 -13.30 4.41
CA HIS A 48 -1.74 -13.73 3.01
C HIS A 48 -0.55 -13.25 2.16
N PRO A 49 0.71 -13.60 2.52
CA PRO A 49 1.90 -13.11 1.81
C PRO A 49 1.98 -13.61 0.36
N LYS A 50 1.31 -14.71 0.03
CA LYS A 50 1.29 -15.32 -1.31
C LYS A 50 0.15 -14.83 -2.20
N GLU A 51 -0.80 -14.08 -1.66
CA GLU A 51 -1.99 -13.65 -2.40
C GLU A 51 -1.77 -12.25 -2.97
N ALA A 52 -1.38 -12.20 -4.25
CA ALA A 52 -1.05 -10.94 -4.94
C ALA A 52 -2.17 -9.88 -4.85
N GLY A 53 -3.44 -10.31 -4.92
CA GLY A 53 -4.61 -9.44 -4.80
C GLY A 53 -4.65 -8.71 -3.44
N VAL A 54 -4.46 -9.44 -2.34
CA VAL A 54 -4.41 -8.87 -0.99
C VAL A 54 -3.26 -7.87 -0.86
N GLN A 55 -2.06 -8.27 -1.30
CA GLN A 55 -0.87 -7.42 -1.22
C GLN A 55 -1.04 -6.12 -2.00
N LYS A 56 -1.56 -6.21 -3.24
CA LYS A 56 -1.81 -5.06 -4.10
C LYS A 56 -2.82 -4.10 -3.49
N GLN A 57 -3.98 -4.61 -3.06
CA GLN A 57 -5.04 -3.76 -2.50
C GLN A 57 -4.63 -3.12 -1.17
N ALA A 58 -3.87 -3.84 -0.33
CA ALA A 58 -3.33 -3.28 0.89
C ALA A 58 -2.31 -2.16 0.60
N CYS A 59 -1.38 -2.36 -0.35
CA CYS A 59 -0.46 -1.31 -0.78
C CYS A 59 -1.20 -0.09 -1.35
N MET A 60 -2.23 -0.30 -2.17
CA MET A 60 -3.08 0.78 -2.71
C MET A 60 -3.79 1.56 -1.60
N LEU A 61 -4.35 0.86 -0.61
CA LEU A 61 -4.99 1.49 0.54
C LEU A 61 -3.98 2.34 1.32
N ILE A 62 -2.84 1.77 1.74
CA ILE A 62 -1.82 2.50 2.50
C ILE A 62 -1.38 3.75 1.75
N ARG A 63 -1.06 3.63 0.45
CA ARG A 63 -0.74 4.78 -0.40
C ARG A 63 -1.83 5.86 -0.33
N ASN A 64 -3.10 5.49 -0.50
CA ASN A 64 -4.20 6.45 -0.49
C ASN A 64 -4.36 7.16 0.87
N LEU A 65 -4.11 6.45 1.99
CA LEU A 65 -4.20 7.02 3.33
C LEU A 65 -3.16 8.12 3.57
N VAL A 66 -1.98 8.04 2.94
CA VAL A 66 -0.87 8.98 3.17
C VAL A 66 -0.60 9.94 2.01
N ALA A 67 -1.16 9.71 0.82
CA ALA A 67 -0.89 10.50 -0.39
C ALA A 67 -1.27 12.00 -0.29
N ARG A 68 -2.15 12.37 0.64
CA ARG A 68 -2.61 13.77 0.83
C ARG A 68 -2.21 14.37 2.17
N SER A 69 -1.69 13.56 3.09
CA SER A 69 -1.27 14.00 4.41
C SER A 69 -0.26 13.00 4.98
N GLN A 70 0.85 13.53 5.50
CA GLN A 70 1.87 12.73 6.18
C GLN A 70 1.53 12.45 7.65
N ALA A 71 0.39 12.96 8.15
CA ALA A 71 0.01 12.85 9.55
C ALA A 71 -0.03 11.41 10.08
N PHE A 72 -0.27 10.43 9.20
CA PHE A 72 -0.36 9.02 9.56
C PHE A 72 0.86 8.21 9.14
N SER A 73 1.83 8.80 8.44
CA SER A 73 2.96 8.05 7.88
C SER A 73 3.78 7.39 8.98
N GLN A 74 4.21 8.14 10.01
CA GLN A 74 4.98 7.57 11.12
C GLN A 74 4.20 6.48 11.86
N LEU A 75 2.92 6.73 12.15
CA LEU A 75 2.05 5.73 12.78
C LEU A 75 2.00 4.43 11.98
N ILE A 76 1.82 4.52 10.66
CA ILE A 76 1.73 3.35 9.78
C ILE A 76 3.09 2.64 9.67
N LEU A 77 4.20 3.39 9.67
CA LEU A 77 5.56 2.84 9.71
C LEU A 77 5.83 2.09 11.02
N ASP A 78 5.43 2.63 12.16
CA ASP A 78 5.58 2.01 13.48
C ASP A 78 4.83 0.67 13.58
N LEU A 79 3.77 0.48 12.78
CA LEU A 79 3.06 -0.80 12.64
C LEU A 79 3.80 -1.83 11.77
N GLY A 80 4.97 -1.48 11.21
CA GLY A 80 5.80 -2.34 10.37
C GLY A 80 5.44 -2.33 8.89
N ALA A 81 4.78 -1.27 8.39
CA ALA A 81 4.34 -1.20 7.00
C ALA A 81 5.49 -1.32 5.99
N GLU A 82 6.64 -0.70 6.26
CA GLU A 82 7.77 -0.69 5.33
C GLU A 82 8.22 -2.11 4.96
N ALA A 83 8.49 -2.95 5.96
CA ALA A 83 8.96 -4.32 5.75
C ALA A 83 7.94 -5.15 4.95
N LEU A 84 6.65 -4.99 5.24
CA LEU A 84 5.58 -5.72 4.56
C LEU A 84 5.41 -5.26 3.10
N ILE A 85 5.49 -3.96 2.84
CA ILE A 85 5.38 -3.42 1.47
C ILE A 85 6.61 -3.81 0.64
N VAL A 86 7.80 -3.82 1.24
CA VAL A 86 9.03 -4.31 0.59
C VAL A 86 8.92 -5.79 0.26
N GLN A 87 8.40 -6.60 1.19
CA GLN A 87 8.16 -8.03 0.95
C GLN A 87 7.14 -8.26 -0.16
N ALA A 88 6.03 -7.52 -0.15
CA ALA A 88 5.00 -7.59 -1.19
C ALA A 88 5.58 -7.27 -2.57
N ARG A 89 6.40 -6.21 -2.66
CA ARG A 89 7.09 -5.81 -3.89
C ARG A 89 8.02 -6.91 -4.42
N ALA A 90 8.75 -7.57 -3.54
CA ALA A 90 9.69 -8.62 -3.92
C ALA A 90 8.99 -9.92 -4.35
N ALA A 91 7.85 -10.25 -3.74
CA ALA A 91 7.11 -11.47 -4.01
C ALA A 91 6.18 -11.37 -5.23
N HIS A 92 5.68 -10.17 -5.55
CA HIS A 92 4.64 -9.97 -6.56
C HIS A 92 4.98 -8.84 -7.52
N GLN A 93 5.31 -9.17 -8.77
CA GLN A 93 5.66 -8.20 -9.81
C GLN A 93 4.53 -7.19 -10.06
N ASP A 94 3.26 -7.62 -10.01
CA ASP A 94 2.08 -6.77 -10.18
C ASP A 94 1.89 -5.72 -9.06
N CYS A 95 2.63 -5.87 -7.96
CA CYS A 95 2.64 -4.92 -6.85
C CYS A 95 3.75 -3.87 -6.99
N GLU A 96 4.66 -3.99 -7.96
CA GLU A 96 5.90 -3.20 -7.96
C GLU A 96 5.67 -1.69 -7.91
N ASP A 97 4.89 -1.17 -8.85
CA ASP A 97 4.62 0.27 -8.96
C ASP A 97 3.86 0.81 -7.74
N VAL A 98 2.84 0.08 -7.30
CA VAL A 98 2.02 0.51 -6.16
C VAL A 98 2.80 0.45 -4.85
N ALA A 99 3.60 -0.58 -4.64
CA ALA A 99 4.42 -0.73 -3.45
C ALA A 99 5.50 0.36 -3.39
N LYS A 100 6.16 0.66 -4.52
CA LYS A 100 7.09 1.81 -4.61
C LYS A 100 6.38 3.13 -4.32
N ALA A 101 5.19 3.35 -4.88
CA ALA A 101 4.42 4.56 -4.62
C ALA A 101 4.02 4.68 -3.14
N ALA A 102 3.57 3.59 -2.51
CA ALA A 102 3.22 3.57 -1.09
C ALA A 102 4.44 3.89 -0.21
N LEU A 103 5.59 3.26 -0.46
CA LEU A 103 6.84 3.51 0.28
C LEU A 103 7.30 4.96 0.13
N ARG A 104 7.28 5.51 -1.09
CA ARG A 104 7.62 6.92 -1.32
C ARG A 104 6.67 7.84 -0.58
N ASP A 105 5.36 7.58 -0.65
CA ASP A 105 4.34 8.43 -0.01
C ASP A 105 4.36 8.29 1.52
N LEU A 106 4.96 7.22 2.07
CA LEU A 106 5.27 7.06 3.50
C LEU A 106 6.58 7.77 3.92
N GLY A 107 7.37 8.27 2.98
CA GLY A 107 8.68 8.87 3.25
C GLY A 107 9.84 7.87 3.32
N CYS A 108 9.63 6.61 2.91
CA CYS A 108 10.71 5.61 2.83
C CYS A 108 11.59 5.87 1.59
N HIS A 109 12.84 5.40 1.65
CA HIS A 109 13.73 5.45 0.50
C HIS A 109 13.28 4.48 -0.60
N VAL A 110 13.15 4.97 -1.84
CA VAL A 110 12.82 4.15 -3.01
C VAL A 110 13.68 4.59 -4.18
N GLU A 111 14.36 3.63 -4.81
CA GLU A 111 15.08 3.89 -6.06
C GLU A 111 14.06 4.03 -7.21
N LEU A 112 14.03 5.23 -7.79
CA LEU A 112 13.24 5.51 -8.99
C LEU A 112 14.12 5.30 -10.21
N ARG A 113 13.76 4.32 -11.03
CA ARG A 113 14.39 4.12 -12.35
C ARG A 113 13.67 5.01 -13.35
N GLU A 114 14.32 6.09 -13.78
CA GLU A 114 13.81 6.93 -14.85
C GLU A 114 13.87 6.15 -16.18
N LEU A 115 12.71 5.71 -16.69
CA LEU A 115 12.62 5.01 -17.97
C LEU A 115 12.81 5.96 -19.17
N TRP A 116 12.63 7.26 -18.95
CA TRP A 116 12.78 8.30 -19.97
C TRP A 116 13.60 9.46 -19.40
N THR A 117 14.76 9.73 -20.02
CA THR A 117 15.74 10.74 -19.58
C THR A 117 15.62 12.08 -20.32
N GLY A 118 14.57 12.26 -21.14
CA GLY A 118 14.39 13.50 -21.90
C GLY A 118 15.18 13.62 -23.20
N GLN A 119 16.13 12.72 -23.46
CA GLN A 119 16.87 12.70 -24.73
C GLN A 119 16.08 11.91 -25.78
N LYS A 120 15.82 12.53 -26.94
CA LYS A 120 15.11 11.88 -28.05
C LYS A 120 15.79 10.56 -28.42
N GLY A 121 15.09 9.46 -28.17
CA GLY A 121 15.29 8.21 -28.90
C GLY A 121 16.21 7.18 -28.29
N ASN A 122 16.03 6.80 -27.02
CA ASN A 122 16.05 5.39 -26.59
C ASN A 122 15.58 5.27 -25.13
N LEU A 123 14.72 4.28 -24.86
CA LEU A 123 14.40 3.83 -23.50
C LEU A 123 15.67 3.20 -22.89
N ALA A 124 15.89 3.38 -21.59
CA ALA A 124 16.95 2.64 -20.89
C ALA A 124 16.68 1.12 -21.01
N PRO A 125 17.71 0.27 -21.21
CA PRO A 125 17.53 -1.16 -21.44
C PRO A 125 16.83 -1.91 -20.29
#